data_AF-A0A8T6DHF4-F1
#
_entry.id   AF-A0A8T6DHF4-F1
#
_cell.length_a   1.000
_cell.length_b   1.000
_cell.length_c   1.000
_cell.angle_alpha   90.00
_cell.angle_beta   90.00
_cell.angle_gamma   90.00
#
_symmetry.space_group_name_H-M   'P 1'
#
loop_
_entity.id
_entity.type
_entity.pdbx_description
1 polymer ?
#
loop_
_entity_poly.entity_id
_entity_poly.type
_entity_poly.pdbx_seq_one_letter_code
_entity_poly.pdbx_strand_id
1 'polypeptide(L)' 'MRGSHRIYKHPIKKGIVVVAGHTGEDMDEGTWRNIQRQAGWRV' A
#
# COMPACT_ATOMS: atom_id res chain seq x y z
N MET A 1 -18.66 -4.05 5.97
CA MET A 1 -17.95 -5.04 5.14
C MET A 1 -16.54 -4.50 4.89
N ARG A 2 -15.48 -5.17 5.36
CA ARG A 2 -14.11 -4.76 4.98
C ARG A 2 -13.91 -5.21 3.54
N GLY A 3 -13.70 -4.26 2.63
CA GLY A 3 -13.34 -4.58 1.25
C GLY A 3 -12.01 -5.33 1.17
N SER A 4 -11.60 -5.72 -0.03
CA SER A 4 -10.31 -6.38 -0.26
C SER A 4 -9.11 -5.51 0.14
N HIS A 5 -9.27 -4.19 0.23
CA HIS A 5 -8.20 -3.26 0.58
C HIS A 5 -7.73 -3.43 2.03
N ARG A 6 -6.41 -3.42 2.21
CA ARG A 6 -5.72 -3.48 3.48
C ARG A 6 -5.10 -2.13 3.78
N ILE A 7 -5.32 -1.64 4.99
CA ILE A 7 -4.84 -0.33 5.45
C ILE A 7 -3.77 -0.58 6.52
N TYR A 8 -2.55 -0.09 6.28
CA TYR A 8 -1.41 -0.23 7.16
C TYR A 8 -1.00 1.13 7.72
N LYS A 9 -0.78 1.19 9.04
CA LYS A 9 -0.27 2.38 9.72
C LYS A 9 1.16 2.11 10.17
N HIS A 10 2.07 3.03 9.89
CA HIS A 10 3.43 2.92 10.40
C HIS A 10 3.44 3.22 11.92
N PRO A 11 4.13 2.44 12.76
CA PRO A 11 4.11 2.61 14.22
C PRO A 11 4.81 3.88 14.75
N ILE A 12 5.54 4.61 13.90
CA ILE A 12 6.46 5.69 14.32
C ILE A 12 6.32 6.86 13.34
N LYS A 13 6.44 6.60 12.04
CA LYS A 13 6.26 7.61 10.99
C LYS A 13 4.78 7.96 10.84
N LYS A 14 4.49 9.23 10.56
CA LYS A 14 3.14 9.69 10.22
C LYS A 14 2.80 9.23 8.80
N GLY A 15 1.79 8.39 8.65
CA GLY A 15 1.33 7.92 7.34
C GLY A 15 0.45 6.68 7.43
N ILE A 16 -0.37 6.51 6.40
CA ILE A 16 -1.19 5.33 6.17
C ILE A 16 -0.91 4.87 4.74
N VAL A 17 -0.67 3.57 4.57
CA VAL A 17 -0.47 2.93 3.27
C VAL A 17 -1.67 2.04 2.99
N VAL A 18 -2.27 2.17 1.80
CA VAL A 18 -3.37 1.31 1.36
C VAL A 18 -2.85 0.35 0.31
N VAL A 19 -3.12 -0.94 0.50
CA VAL A 19 -2.70 -2.03 -0.38
C VAL A 19 -3.93 -2.78 -0.85
N ALA A 20 -4.06 -3.01 -2.16
CA ALA A 20 -5.06 -3.93 -2.68
C ALA A 20 -4.83 -5.33 -2.12
N GLY A 21 -5.83 -5.94 -1.47
CA GLY A 21 -5.69 -7.28 -0.89
C GLY A 21 -6.35 -8.38 -1.71
N HIS A 22 -6.66 -8.11 -2.98
CA HIS A 22 -6.96 -9.16 -3.94
C HIS A 22 -5.63 -9.81 -4.40
N THR A 23 -5.56 -11.14 -4.39
CA THR A 23 -4.33 -11.91 -4.66
C THR A 23 -4.34 -12.61 -6.03
N GLY A 24 -5.28 -12.26 -6.91
CA GLY A 24 -5.50 -12.94 -8.20
C GLY A 24 -4.67 -12.39 -9.36
N GLU A 25 -4.09 -11.21 -9.21
CA GLU A 25 -3.34 -10.52 -10.26
C GLU A 25 -2.12 -9.82 -9.67
N ASP A 26 -1.09 -9.68 -10.50
CA ASP A 26 0.07 -8.87 -10.17
C ASP A 26 -0.32 -7.39 -10.10
N MET A 27 0.32 -6.67 -9.18
CA MET A 27 0.12 -5.24 -9.04
C MET A 27 0.80 -4.50 -10.19
N ASP A 28 0.11 -3.53 -10.77
CA ASP A 28 0.72 -2.65 -11.76
C ASP A 28 1.89 -1.86 -11.15
N GLU A 29 2.88 -1.58 -11.98
CA GLU A 29 4.10 -0.93 -11.51
C GLU A 29 3.84 0.47 -10.92
N GLY A 30 2.82 1.18 -11.44
CA GLY A 30 2.42 2.51 -10.95
C GLY A 30 1.91 2.46 -9.52
N THR A 31 1.00 1.53 -9.22
CA THR A 31 0.50 1.32 -7.85
C THR A 31 1.62 0.85 -6.93
N TRP A 32 2.49 -0.05 -7.39
CA TRP A 32 3.63 -0.50 -6.60
C TRP A 32 4.59 0.64 -6.24
N ARG A 33 4.93 1.50 -7.21
CA ARG A 33 5.76 2.70 -6.97
C ARG A 33 5.08 3.68 -6.02
N ASN A 34 3.76 3.88 -6.14
CA ASN A 34 3.01 4.75 -5.25
C ASN A 34 3.04 4.25 -3.81
N ILE A 35 2.84 2.94 -3.60
CA ILE A 35 2.95 2.30 -2.28
C ILE A 35 4.34 2.49 -1.68
N GLN A 36 5.41 2.25 -2.45
CA GLN A 36 6.79 2.47 -1.98
C GLN A 36 7.04 3.92 -1.54
N ARG A 37 6.51 4.89 -2.29
CA ARG A 37 6.61 6.31 -1.94
C ARG A 37 5.85 6.63 -0.65
N GLN A 38 4.62 6.12 -0.49
CA GLN A 38 3.83 6.31 0.74
C GLN A 38 4.47 5.62 1.96
N ALA A 39 5.11 4.47 1.75
CA ALA A 39 5.86 3.76 2.79
C ALA A 39 7.21 4.42 3.13
N GLY A 40 7.67 5.38 2.30
CA GLY A 40 8.97 6.02 2.44
C GLY A 40 10.14 5.07 2.17
N TRP A 41 9.94 4.09 1.28
CA TRP A 41 10.99 3.15 0.83
C TRP A 41 11.75 3.68 -0.38
N ARG A 42 11.10 4.50 -1.20
CA ARG A 42 11.71 5.14 -2.36
C ARG A 42 11.26 6.61 -2.42
N VAL A 43 12.22 7.50 -2.63
CA VAL A 43 12.00 8.93 -2.93
C VAL A 43 11.84 9.14 -4.41
#